data_AF-A0A1N6QDP5-F1
#
_entry.id   AF-A0A1N6QDP5-F1
#
_cell.length_a   1.000
_cell.length_b   1.000
_cell.length_c   1.000
_cell.angle_alpha   90.00
_cell.angle_beta   90.00
_cell.angle_gamma   90.00
#
_symmetry.space_group_name_H-M   'P 1'
#
loop_
_entity.id
_entity.type
_entity.pdbx_description
1 polymer ?
#
loop_
_entity_poly.entity_id
_entity_poly.type
_entity_poly.pdbx_seq_one_letter_code
_entity_poly.pdbx_strand_id
1 'polypeptide(L)'
;MRMILKVKWEEFKRKLEEFQSEGNALFEKYKVARTEDSLNELKEEKQSWEKTVINYVSTSFKPENRNFANEFKAQRGYSTGFKLGVDQRVKNDIQALKDEINGLDYYLKMLFISDAIVRADEIDLEKRKSLDTEGRLDLILSKLYDLYNDRKYHSIKWILEGNGVKLNGSGEDWDYGRMLENRGFIECMNGRNVNAKLTLEGKYMIEQARKAKVTDYSKISSSDEELKNLIKEVLVKIEGLGFGQQIIFDEFDELRDDIPNLNKKSFGQLLKSKLYDLVAAEAFDKAVASEIFKEFTNEILPF
;
A
#
# COMPACT_ATOMS: atom_id res chain seq x y z
N MET A 1 -16.18 2.07 15.92
CA MET A 1 -15.02 2.67 16.61
C MET A 1 -13.82 2.44 15.70
N ARG A 2 -13.06 3.48 15.37
CA ARG A 2 -12.03 3.42 14.31
C ARG A 2 -10.76 2.73 14.80
N MET A 3 -10.26 1.81 13.99
CA MET A 3 -9.02 1.06 14.22
C MET A 3 -7.81 1.86 13.71
N ILE A 4 -6.79 2.01 14.56
CA ILE A 4 -5.54 2.72 14.26
C ILE A 4 -4.38 1.85 14.74
N LEU A 5 -3.31 1.74 13.94
CA LEU A 5 -2.12 1.00 14.33
C LEU A 5 -1.35 1.75 15.44
N LYS A 6 -0.98 1.04 16.52
CA LYS A 6 -0.26 1.61 17.67
C LYS A 6 1.26 1.53 17.54
N VAL A 7 1.74 0.62 16.71
CA VAL A 7 3.16 0.35 16.46
C VAL A 7 3.58 0.99 15.15
N LYS A 8 4.88 1.19 14.94
CA LYS A 8 5.37 1.70 13.66
C LYS A 8 5.05 0.71 12.54
N TRP A 9 4.63 1.23 11.39
CA TRP A 9 4.27 0.42 10.23
C TRP A 9 5.36 -0.59 9.83
N GLU A 10 6.61 -0.14 9.72
CA GLU A 10 7.72 -1.00 9.31
C GLU A 10 8.00 -2.13 10.31
N GLU A 11 7.81 -1.89 11.61
CA GLU A 11 7.95 -2.93 12.63
C GLU A 11 6.82 -3.95 12.55
N PHE A 12 5.58 -3.48 12.34
CA PHE A 12 4.41 -4.33 12.17
C PHE A 12 4.51 -5.19 10.91
N LYS A 13 4.90 -4.57 9.79
CA LYS A 13 5.12 -5.22 8.50
C LYS A 13 6.17 -6.32 8.62
N ARG A 14 7.35 -5.99 9.16
CA ARG A 14 8.42 -6.98 9.37
C ARG A 14 7.95 -8.16 10.21
N LYS A 15 7.19 -7.90 11.29
CA LYS A 15 6.66 -8.99 12.13
C LYS A 15 5.66 -9.87 11.39
N LEU A 16 4.82 -9.30 10.51
CA LEU A 16 3.94 -10.10 9.67
C LEU A 16 4.70 -10.93 8.64
N GLU A 17 5.76 -10.40 8.04
CA GLU A 17 6.64 -11.13 7.12
C GLU A 17 7.38 -12.28 7.81
N GLU A 18 7.79 -12.09 9.07
CA GLU A 18 8.32 -13.17 9.93
C GLU A 18 7.28 -14.28 10.13
N PHE A 19 6.04 -13.92 10.50
CA PHE A 19 4.97 -14.90 10.68
C PHE A 19 4.60 -15.64 9.39
N GLN A 20 4.65 -14.97 8.23
CA GLN A 20 4.49 -15.63 6.94
C GLN A 20 5.62 -16.63 6.68
N SER A 21 6.86 -16.27 7.01
CA SER A 21 8.02 -17.15 6.86
C SER A 21 7.92 -18.37 7.77
N GLU A 22 7.50 -18.19 9.03
CA GLU A 22 7.21 -19.27 9.97
C GLU A 22 6.10 -20.19 9.45
N GLY A 23 4.99 -19.63 8.95
CA GLY A 23 3.90 -20.40 8.37
C GLY A 23 4.34 -21.20 7.13
N ASN A 24 5.14 -20.60 6.25
CA ASN A 24 5.70 -21.29 5.10
C ASN A 24 6.66 -22.42 5.50
N ALA A 25 7.45 -22.25 6.57
CA ALA A 25 8.29 -23.32 7.10
C ALA A 25 7.45 -24.50 7.62
N LEU A 26 6.33 -24.23 8.29
CA LEU A 26 5.36 -25.27 8.69
C LEU A 26 4.75 -25.97 7.46
N PHE A 27 4.34 -25.22 6.44
CA PHE A 27 3.83 -25.78 5.20
C PHE A 27 4.85 -26.72 4.55
N GLU A 28 6.10 -26.28 4.40
CA GLU A 28 7.17 -27.07 3.77
C GLU A 28 7.51 -28.34 4.56
N LYS A 29 7.49 -28.26 5.90
CA LYS A 29 7.69 -29.41 6.79
C LYS A 29 6.64 -30.50 6.58
N TYR A 30 5.37 -30.11 6.42
CA TYR A 30 4.25 -31.06 6.43
C TYR A 30 3.67 -31.38 5.04
N LYS A 31 4.07 -30.71 3.95
CA LYS A 31 3.48 -30.88 2.60
C LYS A 31 3.45 -32.34 2.09
N VAL A 32 4.43 -33.15 2.48
CA VAL A 32 4.54 -34.58 2.11
C VAL A 32 4.10 -35.55 3.21
N ALA A 33 3.63 -35.07 4.37
CA ALA A 33 3.26 -35.91 5.51
C ALA A 33 2.01 -36.77 5.22
N ARG A 34 1.98 -38.02 5.70
CA ARG A 34 0.90 -38.98 5.41
C ARG A 34 0.46 -39.83 6.63
N THR A 35 0.94 -39.51 7.83
CA THR A 35 0.70 -40.30 9.05
C THR A 35 -0.19 -39.56 10.05
N GLU A 36 -0.78 -40.30 11.01
CA GLU A 36 -1.62 -39.71 12.07
C GLU A 36 -0.80 -38.86 13.05
N ASP A 37 0.44 -39.29 13.34
CA ASP A 37 1.34 -38.53 14.21
C ASP A 37 1.68 -37.17 13.60
N SER A 38 2.08 -37.14 12.32
CA SER A 38 2.34 -35.87 11.63
C SER A 38 1.09 -34.99 11.47
N LEU A 39 -0.11 -35.59 11.42
CA LEU A 39 -1.36 -34.83 11.42
C LEU A 39 -1.58 -34.14 12.78
N ASN A 40 -1.28 -34.81 13.89
CA ASN A 40 -1.41 -34.25 15.22
C ASN A 40 -0.36 -33.15 15.46
N GLU A 41 0.90 -33.39 15.09
CA GLU A 41 1.98 -32.41 15.18
C GLU A 41 1.67 -31.15 14.34
N LEU A 42 1.19 -31.31 13.10
CA LEU A 42 0.78 -30.19 12.24
C LEU A 42 -0.31 -29.35 12.93
N LYS A 43 -1.31 -29.98 13.55
CA LYS A 43 -2.40 -29.27 14.22
C LYS A 43 -1.91 -28.47 15.42
N GLU A 44 -1.03 -29.04 16.23
CA GLU A 44 -0.46 -28.38 17.41
C GLU A 44 0.41 -27.18 17.01
N GLU A 45 1.31 -27.37 16.05
CA GLU A 45 2.19 -26.30 15.56
C GLU A 45 1.41 -25.19 14.86
N LYS A 46 0.44 -25.54 14.00
CA LYS A 46 -0.47 -24.59 13.36
C LYS A 46 -1.26 -23.79 14.38
N GLN A 47 -1.83 -24.44 15.39
CA GLN A 47 -2.60 -23.75 16.42
C GLN A 47 -1.73 -22.79 17.26
N SER A 48 -0.48 -23.17 17.56
CA SER A 48 0.48 -22.32 18.25
C SER A 48 0.84 -21.08 17.42
N TRP A 49 1.14 -21.29 16.13
CA TRP A 49 1.40 -20.21 15.18
C TRP A 49 0.19 -19.27 15.04
N GLU A 50 -1.01 -19.81 14.79
CA GLU A 50 -2.25 -19.02 14.68
C GLU A 50 -2.47 -18.15 15.92
N LYS A 51 -2.31 -18.71 17.11
CA LYS A 51 -2.50 -17.98 18.37
C LYS A 51 -1.52 -16.80 18.49
N THR A 52 -0.28 -17.01 18.09
CA THR A 52 0.78 -15.99 18.11
C THR A 52 0.45 -14.86 17.14
N VAL A 53 0.10 -15.19 15.89
CA VAL A 53 -0.30 -14.22 14.85
C VAL A 53 -1.51 -13.42 15.31
N ILE A 54 -2.58 -14.09 15.72
CA ILE A 54 -3.84 -13.45 16.14
C ILE A 54 -3.60 -12.51 17.31
N ASN A 55 -2.85 -12.94 18.33
CA ASN A 55 -2.58 -12.13 19.50
C ASN A 55 -1.78 -10.86 19.13
N TYR A 56 -0.72 -11.01 18.35
CA TYR A 56 0.09 -9.87 17.90
C TYR A 56 -0.73 -8.88 17.07
N VAL A 57 -1.44 -9.36 16.05
CA VAL A 57 -2.23 -8.51 15.16
C VAL A 57 -3.33 -7.78 15.93
N SER A 58 -4.10 -8.50 16.75
CA SER A 58 -5.23 -7.91 17.48
C SER A 58 -4.78 -6.78 18.40
N THR A 59 -3.70 -7.01 19.17
CA THR A 59 -3.20 -6.06 20.19
C THR A 59 -2.47 -4.85 19.60
N SER A 60 -1.98 -4.97 18.36
CA SER A 60 -1.29 -3.89 17.63
C SER A 60 -2.19 -2.71 17.25
N PHE A 61 -3.52 -2.84 17.38
CA PHE A 61 -4.47 -1.76 17.04
C PHE A 61 -5.15 -1.11 18.25
N LYS A 62 -5.61 0.13 18.08
CA LYS A 62 -6.51 0.87 18.97
C LYS A 62 -7.81 1.24 18.23
N PRO A 63 -8.99 0.78 18.70
CA PRO A 63 -9.17 -0.30 19.67
C PRO A 63 -8.62 -1.61 19.10
N GLU A 64 -8.50 -2.61 19.96
CA GLU A 64 -8.04 -3.95 19.58
C GLU A 64 -8.88 -4.55 18.43
N ASN A 65 -8.23 -5.16 17.44
CA ASN A 65 -8.93 -5.78 16.31
C ASN A 65 -9.50 -7.15 16.69
N ARG A 66 -10.63 -7.15 17.40
CA ARG A 66 -11.29 -8.39 17.86
C ARG A 66 -11.84 -9.25 16.72
N ASN A 67 -12.01 -8.70 15.52
CA ASN A 67 -12.56 -9.43 14.38
C ASN A 67 -11.47 -10.18 13.61
N PHE A 68 -10.20 -9.79 13.73
CA PHE A 68 -9.10 -10.40 12.98
C PHE A 68 -9.06 -11.93 13.15
N ALA A 69 -9.28 -12.44 14.35
CA ALA A 69 -9.29 -13.88 14.61
C ALA A 69 -10.31 -14.64 13.73
N ASN A 70 -11.46 -14.03 13.44
CA ASN A 70 -12.52 -14.62 12.62
C ASN A 70 -12.24 -14.45 11.12
N GLU A 71 -11.57 -13.36 10.74
CA GLU A 71 -11.22 -13.04 9.35
C GLU A 71 -9.99 -13.84 8.88
N PHE A 72 -9.04 -14.07 9.79
CA PHE A 72 -7.78 -14.77 9.52
C PHE A 72 -7.96 -16.28 9.40
N LYS A 73 -8.76 -16.89 10.28
CA LYS A 73 -8.96 -18.34 10.27
C LYS A 73 -9.75 -18.77 9.04
N ALA A 74 -9.22 -19.75 8.31
CA ALA A 74 -9.96 -20.35 7.21
C ALA A 74 -11.29 -20.92 7.72
N GLN A 75 -12.38 -20.73 6.95
CA GLN A 75 -13.64 -21.38 7.27
C GLN A 75 -13.45 -22.89 7.16
N ARG A 76 -13.56 -23.59 8.31
CA ARG A 76 -13.54 -25.05 8.32
C ARG A 76 -14.69 -25.53 7.44
N GLY A 77 -14.35 -26.24 6.36
CA GLY A 77 -15.34 -26.80 5.44
C GLY A 77 -16.37 -27.65 6.18
N TYR A 78 -17.56 -27.77 5.60
CA TYR A 78 -18.63 -28.60 6.15
C TYR A 78 -18.14 -30.04 6.32
N SER A 79 -18.13 -30.53 7.58
CA SER A 79 -17.95 -31.95 7.84
C SER A 79 -19.22 -32.66 7.38
N THR A 80 -19.12 -33.35 6.24
CA THR A 80 -20.20 -34.14 5.65
C THR A 80 -20.50 -35.43 6.44
N GLY A 81 -19.86 -35.62 7.59
CA GLY A 81 -20.01 -36.82 8.44
C GLY A 81 -19.23 -38.04 7.95
N PHE A 82 -18.60 -37.98 6.77
CA PHE A 82 -17.75 -39.05 6.27
C PHE A 82 -16.39 -39.07 6.98
N LYS A 83 -15.95 -40.26 7.43
CA LYS A 83 -14.59 -40.46 7.93
C LYS A 83 -13.60 -40.39 6.76
N LEU A 84 -12.94 -39.25 6.63
CA LEU A 84 -11.85 -39.07 5.68
C LEU A 84 -10.61 -39.88 6.10
N GLY A 85 -9.90 -40.46 5.13
CA GLY A 85 -8.60 -41.08 5.36
C GLY A 85 -7.55 -40.06 5.83
N VAL A 86 -6.51 -40.53 6.50
CA VAL A 86 -5.43 -39.70 7.08
C VAL A 86 -4.82 -38.75 6.04
N ASP A 87 -4.48 -39.26 4.86
CA ASP A 87 -3.92 -38.48 3.75
C ASP A 87 -4.82 -37.28 3.37
N GLN A 88 -6.12 -37.50 3.24
CA GLN A 88 -7.05 -36.42 2.88
C GLN A 88 -7.19 -35.38 4.01
N ARG A 89 -7.17 -35.81 5.27
CA ARG A 89 -7.21 -34.89 6.41
C ARG A 89 -5.95 -34.02 6.48
N VAL A 90 -4.78 -34.63 6.27
CA VAL A 90 -3.50 -33.90 6.20
C VAL A 90 -3.53 -32.88 5.06
N LYS A 91 -3.97 -33.27 3.86
CA LYS A 91 -4.12 -32.34 2.73
C LYS A 91 -5.04 -31.16 3.04
N ASN A 92 -6.16 -31.41 3.72
CA ASN A 92 -7.11 -30.36 4.09
C ASN A 92 -6.49 -29.37 5.10
N ASP A 93 -5.78 -29.87 6.12
CA ASP A 93 -5.13 -29.01 7.12
C ASP A 93 -3.95 -28.21 6.54
N ILE A 94 -3.18 -28.80 5.62
CA ILE A 94 -2.13 -28.11 4.85
C ILE A 94 -2.74 -27.01 3.97
N GLN A 95 -3.85 -27.28 3.29
CA GLN A 95 -4.53 -26.29 2.48
C GLN A 95 -5.05 -25.14 3.34
N ALA A 96 -5.65 -25.44 4.50
CA ALA A 96 -6.10 -24.42 5.44
C ALA A 96 -4.94 -23.53 5.94
N LEU A 97 -3.78 -24.12 6.26
CA LEU A 97 -2.57 -23.37 6.62
C LEU A 97 -2.12 -22.45 5.47
N LYS A 98 -2.11 -22.96 4.23
CA LYS A 98 -1.74 -22.17 3.05
C LYS A 98 -2.71 -21.01 2.83
N ASP A 99 -4.00 -21.22 3.03
CA ASP A 99 -5.02 -20.20 2.89
C ASP A 99 -4.88 -19.10 3.97
N GLU A 100 -4.52 -19.47 5.20
CA GLU A 100 -4.23 -18.52 6.30
C GLU A 100 -2.97 -17.69 6.02
N ILE A 101 -1.90 -18.31 5.50
CA ILE A 101 -0.68 -17.60 5.07
C ILE A 101 -1.01 -16.58 3.97
N ASN A 102 -1.78 -17.01 2.95
CA ASN A 102 -2.23 -16.13 1.88
C ASN A 102 -3.16 -15.01 2.39
N GLY A 103 -4.01 -15.32 3.38
CA GLY A 103 -4.86 -14.35 4.06
C GLY A 103 -4.05 -13.27 4.76
N LEU A 104 -2.92 -13.65 5.38
CA LEU A 104 -2.01 -12.70 6.03
C LEU A 104 -1.33 -11.77 5.02
N ASP A 105 -0.88 -12.30 3.87
CA ASP A 105 -0.35 -11.51 2.75
C ASP A 105 -1.37 -10.50 2.23
N TYR A 106 -2.60 -10.96 2.00
CA TYR A 106 -3.68 -10.08 1.58
C TYR A 106 -4.00 -9.00 2.62
N TYR A 107 -4.03 -9.36 3.90
CA TYR A 107 -4.28 -8.41 4.99
C TYR A 107 -3.19 -7.34 5.06
N LEU A 108 -1.91 -7.71 4.93
CA LEU A 108 -0.79 -6.77 4.89
C LEU A 108 -0.92 -5.79 3.71
N LYS A 109 -1.26 -6.28 2.52
CA LYS A 109 -1.48 -5.43 1.32
C LYS A 109 -2.62 -4.44 1.52
N MET A 110 -3.72 -4.88 2.12
CA MET A 110 -4.87 -4.01 2.38
C MET A 110 -4.57 -2.97 3.45
N LEU A 111 -3.78 -3.31 4.47
CA LEU A 111 -3.29 -2.33 5.43
C LEU A 111 -2.35 -1.31 4.80
N PHE A 112 -1.45 -1.74 3.91
CA PHE A 112 -0.50 -0.85 3.23
C PHE A 112 -1.21 0.32 2.52
N ILE A 113 -2.36 0.06 1.89
CA ILE A 113 -3.15 1.10 1.22
C ILE A 113 -4.15 1.83 2.13
N SER A 114 -4.26 1.45 3.41
CA SER A 114 -5.21 1.99 4.37
C SER A 114 -4.62 3.15 5.17
N ASP A 115 -4.60 4.34 4.56
CA ASP A 115 -3.96 5.52 5.15
C ASP A 115 -4.54 5.86 6.52
N ALA A 116 -5.85 5.69 6.70
CA ALA A 116 -6.52 5.99 7.97
C ALA A 116 -6.19 4.99 9.09
N ILE A 117 -5.55 3.87 8.78
CA ILE A 117 -5.11 2.88 9.76
C ILE A 117 -3.61 3.02 10.04
N VAL A 118 -2.80 3.16 8.99
CA VAL A 118 -1.33 3.08 9.06
C VAL A 118 -0.65 4.44 9.16
N ARG A 119 -1.23 5.50 8.58
CA ARG A 119 -0.67 6.86 8.49
C ARG A 119 -1.73 7.89 8.88
N ALA A 120 -2.42 7.62 9.98
CA ALA A 120 -3.61 8.38 10.38
C ALA A 120 -3.32 9.86 10.67
N ASP A 121 -2.08 10.17 11.02
CA ASP A 121 -1.51 11.49 11.32
C ASP A 121 -1.09 12.27 10.06
N GLU A 122 -0.89 11.60 8.92
CA GLU A 122 -0.47 12.22 7.66
C GLU A 122 -1.65 12.70 6.80
N ILE A 123 -2.89 12.36 7.15
CA ILE A 123 -4.08 12.65 6.34
C ILE A 123 -5.12 13.50 7.08
N ASP A 124 -5.78 14.39 6.32
CA ASP A 124 -6.94 15.14 6.81
C ASP A 124 -8.20 14.27 6.75
N LEU A 125 -8.58 13.75 7.91
CA LEU A 125 -9.66 12.79 8.07
C LEU A 125 -11.05 13.41 7.95
N GLU A 126 -11.19 14.68 8.32
CA GLU A 126 -12.47 15.37 8.14
C GLU A 126 -12.72 15.59 6.65
N LYS A 127 -11.68 15.93 5.88
CA LYS A 127 -11.78 15.96 4.40
C LYS A 127 -12.12 14.59 3.81
N ARG A 128 -11.55 13.49 4.33
CA ARG A 128 -11.88 12.13 3.86
C ARG A 128 -13.36 11.80 4.11
N LYS A 129 -13.92 12.18 5.26
CA LYS A 129 -15.33 11.94 5.58
C LYS A 129 -16.28 12.74 4.70
N SER A 130 -15.88 13.93 4.28
CA SER A 130 -16.67 14.83 3.45
C SER A 130 -16.44 14.67 1.95
N LEU A 131 -15.70 13.64 1.51
CA LEU A 131 -15.55 13.34 0.08
C LEU A 131 -16.92 13.16 -0.58
N ASP A 132 -17.12 13.90 -1.66
CA ASP A 132 -18.24 13.76 -2.57
C ASP A 132 -18.09 12.46 -3.39
N THR A 133 -19.02 12.26 -4.33
CA THR A 133 -19.02 11.04 -5.14
C THR A 133 -17.72 10.90 -5.95
N GLU A 134 -17.30 11.96 -6.65
CA GLU A 134 -16.10 11.91 -7.49
C GLU A 134 -14.83 11.68 -6.65
N GLY A 135 -14.70 12.35 -5.49
CA GLY A 135 -13.58 12.13 -4.59
C GLY A 135 -13.50 10.72 -4.02
N ARG A 136 -14.64 10.03 -3.84
CA ARG A 136 -14.68 8.61 -3.45
C ARG A 136 -14.27 7.69 -4.60
N LEU A 137 -14.74 7.97 -5.82
CA LEU A 137 -14.34 7.25 -7.03
C LEU A 137 -12.83 7.36 -7.28
N ASP A 138 -12.29 8.58 -7.17
CA ASP A 138 -10.86 8.87 -7.30
C ASP A 138 -10.03 8.14 -6.24
N LEU A 139 -10.52 8.10 -4.99
CA LEU A 139 -9.85 7.35 -3.93
C LEU A 139 -9.79 5.85 -4.27
N ILE A 140 -10.89 5.25 -4.73
CA ILE A 140 -10.91 3.84 -5.14
C ILE A 140 -9.88 3.58 -6.23
N LEU A 141 -9.91 4.39 -7.30
CA LEU A 141 -8.99 4.27 -8.43
C LEU A 141 -7.53 4.44 -8.01
N SER A 142 -7.24 5.45 -7.19
CA SER A 142 -5.89 5.70 -6.67
C SER A 142 -5.36 4.52 -5.86
N LYS A 143 -6.18 3.91 -5.01
CA LYS A 143 -5.74 2.75 -4.21
C LYS A 143 -5.65 1.46 -5.01
N LEU A 144 -6.51 1.26 -6.01
CA LEU A 144 -6.39 0.14 -6.93
C LEU A 144 -5.14 0.29 -7.83
N TYR A 145 -4.73 1.51 -8.15
CA TYR A 145 -3.47 1.77 -8.85
C TYR A 145 -2.26 1.34 -8.01
N ASP A 146 -2.26 1.64 -6.71
CA ASP A 146 -1.21 1.20 -5.79
C ASP A 146 -1.11 -0.34 -5.70
N LEU A 147 -2.20 -1.05 -5.98
CA LEU A 147 -2.29 -2.52 -5.99
C LEU A 147 -2.15 -3.16 -7.38
N TYR A 148 -2.01 -2.36 -8.44
CA TYR A 148 -2.16 -2.81 -9.83
C TYR A 148 -1.31 -4.04 -10.21
N ASN A 149 -0.09 -4.12 -9.67
CA ASN A 149 0.89 -5.15 -10.04
C ASN A 149 0.47 -6.57 -9.66
N ASP A 150 -0.43 -6.75 -8.68
CA ASP A 150 -0.85 -8.10 -8.26
C ASP A 150 -1.95 -8.69 -9.14
N ARG A 151 -2.63 -7.86 -9.95
CA ARG A 151 -3.74 -8.21 -10.86
C ARG A 151 -4.88 -8.97 -10.17
N LYS A 152 -5.07 -8.78 -8.86
CA LYS A 152 -6.14 -9.40 -8.07
C LYS A 152 -7.32 -8.45 -7.88
N TYR A 153 -8.44 -9.02 -7.43
CA TYR A 153 -9.63 -8.27 -7.04
C TYR A 153 -9.54 -7.89 -5.57
N HIS A 154 -9.83 -6.63 -5.27
CA HIS A 154 -9.71 -6.01 -3.94
C HIS A 154 -11.04 -5.41 -3.50
N SER A 155 -11.37 -5.55 -2.22
CA SER A 155 -12.66 -5.10 -1.68
C SER A 155 -12.79 -3.57 -1.71
N ILE A 156 -13.76 -3.04 -2.45
CA ILE A 156 -14.05 -1.58 -2.50
C ILE A 156 -14.39 -1.06 -1.12
N LYS A 157 -15.22 -1.81 -0.38
CA LYS A 157 -15.57 -1.47 1.00
C LYS A 157 -14.33 -1.31 1.87
N TRP A 158 -13.39 -2.24 1.77
CA TRP A 158 -12.19 -2.21 2.60
C TRP A 158 -11.25 -1.07 2.19
N ILE A 159 -11.12 -0.79 0.88
CA ILE A 159 -10.40 0.38 0.37
C ILE A 159 -10.97 1.67 0.98
N LEU A 160 -12.29 1.86 0.94
CA LEU A 160 -12.93 3.08 1.44
C LEU A 160 -12.83 3.19 2.97
N GLU A 161 -13.24 2.16 3.71
CA GLU A 161 -13.26 2.19 5.17
C GLU A 161 -11.83 2.28 5.76
N GLY A 162 -10.87 1.57 5.16
CA GLY A 162 -9.45 1.64 5.52
C GLY A 162 -8.82 3.01 5.27
N ASN A 163 -9.45 3.83 4.43
CA ASN A 163 -9.03 5.21 4.13
C ASN A 163 -9.95 6.27 4.76
N GLY A 164 -10.78 5.87 5.73
CA GLY A 164 -11.56 6.80 6.54
C GLY A 164 -12.89 7.24 5.92
N VAL A 165 -13.30 6.61 4.81
CA VAL A 165 -14.62 6.85 4.18
C VAL A 165 -15.60 5.81 4.70
N LYS A 166 -16.63 6.27 5.42
CA LYS A 166 -17.70 5.40 5.90
C LYS A 166 -18.78 5.27 4.83
N LEU A 167 -19.18 4.04 4.54
CA LEU A 167 -20.35 3.78 3.71
C LEU A 167 -21.65 4.06 4.48
N ASN A 168 -22.60 4.68 3.80
CA ASN A 168 -23.89 5.12 4.34
C ASN A 168 -24.95 4.01 4.29
N GLY A 169 -24.75 2.95 3.49
CA GLY A 169 -25.70 1.85 3.36
C GLY A 169 -25.10 0.58 2.74
N SER A 170 -25.85 -0.52 2.81
CA SER A 170 -25.52 -1.75 2.10
C SER A 170 -25.73 -1.55 0.60
N GLY A 171 -24.67 -1.71 -0.20
CA GLY A 171 -24.71 -1.59 -1.66
C GLY A 171 -24.05 -0.35 -2.23
N GLU A 172 -23.61 0.61 -1.41
CA GLU A 172 -22.94 1.81 -1.91
C GLU A 172 -21.57 1.48 -2.56
N ASP A 173 -20.89 0.43 -2.07
CA ASP A 173 -19.72 -0.15 -2.72
C ASP A 173 -20.03 -0.73 -4.11
N TRP A 174 -21.24 -1.27 -4.29
CA TRP A 174 -21.73 -1.74 -5.59
C TRP A 174 -22.03 -0.60 -6.54
N ASP A 175 -22.64 0.49 -6.07
CA ASP A 175 -22.91 1.66 -6.90
C ASP A 175 -21.60 2.29 -7.41
N TYR A 176 -20.61 2.49 -6.53
CA TYR A 176 -19.29 2.97 -6.94
C TYR A 176 -18.60 2.01 -7.91
N GLY A 177 -18.67 0.70 -7.64
CA GLY A 177 -18.13 -0.33 -8.52
C GLY A 177 -18.75 -0.24 -9.93
N ARG A 178 -20.08 -0.21 -10.02
CA ARG A 178 -20.82 -0.05 -11.28
C ARG A 178 -20.46 1.23 -12.03
N MET A 179 -20.33 2.36 -11.33
CA MET A 179 -19.95 3.62 -11.96
C MET A 179 -18.58 3.53 -12.63
N LEU A 180 -17.58 2.97 -11.95
CA LEU A 180 -16.23 2.83 -12.47
C LEU A 180 -16.13 1.76 -13.56
N GLU A 181 -16.86 0.65 -13.41
CA GLU A 181 -16.93 -0.44 -14.40
C GLU A 181 -17.57 0.05 -15.70
N ASN A 182 -18.67 0.81 -15.61
CA ASN A 182 -19.33 1.41 -16.78
C ASN A 182 -18.44 2.43 -17.50
N ARG A 183 -17.50 3.07 -16.79
CA ARG A 183 -16.48 3.96 -17.37
C ARG A 183 -15.30 3.17 -17.96
N GLY A 184 -15.25 1.85 -17.80
CA GLY A 184 -14.18 0.97 -18.29
C GLY A 184 -12.90 1.00 -17.44
N PHE A 185 -12.93 1.62 -16.26
CA PHE A 185 -11.73 1.83 -15.43
C PHE A 185 -11.42 0.66 -14.49
N ILE A 186 -12.41 -0.15 -14.16
CA ILE A 186 -12.25 -1.34 -13.32
C ILE A 186 -13.05 -2.52 -13.89
N GLU A 187 -12.69 -3.72 -13.46
CA GLU A 187 -13.52 -4.93 -13.54
C GLU A 187 -14.06 -5.25 -12.14
N CYS A 188 -15.36 -5.53 -12.02
CA CYS A 188 -15.95 -5.93 -10.76
C CYS A 188 -16.21 -7.44 -10.69
N MET A 189 -15.97 -8.02 -9.51
CA MET A 189 -16.42 -9.35 -9.14
C MET A 189 -17.35 -9.25 -7.94
N ASN A 190 -18.61 -9.67 -8.15
CA ASN A 190 -19.64 -9.61 -7.12
C ASN A 190 -19.59 -10.86 -6.22
N GLY A 191 -19.49 -10.65 -4.91
CA GLY A 191 -19.57 -11.67 -3.89
C GLY A 191 -20.32 -11.15 -2.66
N ARG A 192 -19.83 -11.46 -1.45
CA ARG A 192 -20.38 -10.87 -0.21
C ARG A 192 -20.16 -9.35 -0.12
N ASN A 193 -19.06 -8.88 -0.70
CA ASN A 193 -18.75 -7.46 -0.93
C ASN A 193 -18.40 -7.30 -2.42
N VAL A 194 -18.39 -6.06 -2.92
CA VAL A 194 -17.89 -5.79 -4.28
C VAL A 194 -16.37 -5.70 -4.27
N ASN A 195 -15.74 -6.62 -5.02
CA ASN A 195 -14.31 -6.59 -5.25
C ASN A 195 -14.02 -6.03 -6.65
N ALA A 196 -12.95 -5.26 -6.77
CA ALA A 196 -12.58 -4.58 -8.01
C ALA A 196 -11.11 -4.78 -8.33
N LYS A 197 -10.81 -4.81 -9.62
CA LYS A 197 -9.44 -4.77 -10.16
C LYS A 197 -9.36 -3.64 -11.18
N LEU A 198 -8.29 -2.86 -11.16
CA LEU A 198 -8.06 -1.80 -12.15
C LEU A 198 -7.83 -2.40 -13.55
N THR A 199 -8.44 -1.81 -14.57
CA THR A 199 -8.14 -2.16 -15.97
C THR A 199 -6.89 -1.44 -16.46
N LEU A 200 -6.40 -1.83 -17.63
CA LEU A 200 -5.34 -1.07 -18.31
C LEU A 200 -5.79 0.37 -18.61
N GLU A 201 -7.05 0.55 -19.01
CA GLU A 201 -7.63 1.87 -19.29
C GLU A 201 -7.69 2.74 -18.04
N GLY A 202 -8.15 2.18 -16.90
CA GLY A 202 -8.16 2.88 -15.62
C GLY A 202 -6.76 3.28 -15.18
N LYS A 203 -5.77 2.40 -15.35
CA LYS A 203 -4.35 2.72 -15.09
C LYS A 203 -3.87 3.88 -15.96
N TYR A 204 -4.12 3.81 -17.27
CA TYR A 204 -3.69 4.83 -18.21
C TYR A 204 -4.31 6.19 -17.87
N MET A 205 -5.61 6.23 -17.56
CA MET A 205 -6.30 7.46 -17.15
C MET A 205 -5.65 8.11 -15.93
N ILE A 206 -5.33 7.32 -14.89
CA ILE A 206 -4.66 7.83 -13.68
C ILE A 206 -3.27 8.38 -14.02
N GLU A 207 -2.50 7.69 -14.86
CA GLU A 207 -1.19 8.15 -15.31
C GLU A 207 -1.30 9.47 -16.09
N GLN A 208 -2.29 9.61 -16.97
CA GLN A 208 -2.55 10.86 -17.68
C GLN A 208 -2.97 11.99 -16.74
N ALA A 209 -3.86 11.71 -15.77
CA ALA A 209 -4.29 12.69 -14.78
C ALA A 209 -3.12 13.18 -13.90
N ARG A 210 -2.21 12.27 -13.52
CA ARG A 210 -0.99 12.61 -12.77
C ARG A 210 -0.02 13.43 -13.61
N LYS A 211 0.12 13.15 -14.91
CA LYS A 211 0.91 13.97 -15.84
C LYS A 211 0.30 15.34 -16.11
N ALA A 212 -1.03 15.43 -16.13
CA ALA A 212 -1.77 16.66 -16.40
C ALA A 212 -1.88 17.61 -15.18
N LYS A 213 -1.57 17.15 -13.97
CA LYS A 213 -1.48 18.04 -12.80
C LYS A 213 -0.39 19.10 -13.04
N VAL A 214 -0.83 20.35 -13.15
CA VAL A 214 0.06 21.51 -13.11
C VAL A 214 0.59 21.61 -11.68
N THR A 215 1.90 21.44 -11.51
CA THR A 215 2.55 21.60 -10.21
C THR A 215 2.31 23.02 -9.68
N ASP A 216 1.85 23.14 -8.44
CA ASP A 216 1.71 24.41 -7.74
C ASP A 216 3.06 24.87 -7.21
N TYR A 217 3.73 25.69 -8.01
CA TYR A 217 5.00 26.31 -7.66
C TYR A 217 4.87 27.45 -6.64
N SER A 218 3.68 27.79 -6.14
CA SER A 218 3.50 28.88 -5.18
C SER A 218 4.24 28.64 -3.85
N LYS A 219 4.43 27.36 -3.49
CA LYS A 219 5.07 26.91 -2.25
C LYS A 219 6.60 27.02 -2.24
N ILE A 220 7.23 27.15 -3.41
CA ILE A 220 8.67 27.38 -3.52
C ILE A 220 9.02 28.70 -2.82
N SER A 221 10.14 28.75 -2.10
CA SER A 221 10.60 30.00 -1.49
C SER A 221 10.82 31.09 -2.54
N SER A 222 10.53 32.34 -2.19
CA SER A 222 10.89 33.51 -3.00
C SER A 222 12.27 34.08 -2.65
N SER A 223 12.97 33.50 -1.68
CA SER A 223 14.29 33.95 -1.24
C SER A 223 15.39 33.10 -1.87
N ASP A 224 16.27 33.75 -2.63
CA ASP A 224 17.44 33.11 -3.23
C ASP A 224 18.32 32.43 -2.18
N GLU A 225 18.49 33.06 -1.02
CA GLU A 225 19.30 32.49 0.07
C GLU A 225 18.65 31.23 0.66
N GLU A 226 17.33 31.22 0.83
CA GLU A 226 16.62 30.04 1.32
C GLU A 226 16.70 28.88 0.31
N LEU A 227 16.55 29.16 -0.99
CA LEU A 227 16.69 28.15 -2.03
C LEU A 227 18.11 27.59 -2.11
N LYS A 228 19.14 28.44 -2.02
CA LYS A 228 20.55 28.02 -1.99
C LYS A 228 20.85 27.15 -0.76
N ASN A 229 20.32 27.52 0.39
CA ASN A 229 20.47 26.74 1.62
C ASN A 229 19.76 25.38 1.49
N LEU A 230 18.54 25.35 0.95
CA LEU A 230 17.79 24.12 0.75
C LEU A 230 18.49 23.17 -0.24
N ILE A 231 19.04 23.69 -1.35
CA ILE A 231 19.87 22.89 -2.26
C ILE A 231 21.05 22.26 -1.53
N LYS A 232 21.73 23.03 -0.68
CA LYS A 232 22.86 22.53 0.10
C LYS A 232 22.44 21.43 1.08
N GLU A 233 21.30 21.59 1.76
CA GLU A 233 20.76 20.57 2.66
C GLU A 233 20.38 19.29 1.92
N VAL A 234 19.76 19.42 0.74
CA VAL A 234 19.40 18.31 -0.14
C VAL A 234 20.64 17.55 -0.60
N LEU A 235 21.69 18.25 -1.06
CA LEU A 235 22.94 17.62 -1.49
C LEU A 235 23.62 16.84 -0.36
N VAL A 236 23.66 17.39 0.86
CA VAL A 236 24.21 16.70 2.04
C VAL A 236 23.43 15.43 2.37
N LYS A 237 22.10 15.46 2.26
CA LYS A 237 21.26 14.26 2.46
C LYS A 237 21.54 13.20 1.40
N ILE A 238 21.62 13.60 0.14
CA ILE A 238 21.85 12.71 -1.02
C ILE A 238 23.22 12.03 -0.91
N GLU A 239 24.27 12.77 -0.55
CA GLU A 239 25.60 12.21 -0.23
C GLU A 239 25.52 11.17 0.88
N GLY A 240 24.82 11.49 1.98
CA GLY A 240 24.63 10.58 3.11
C GLY A 240 23.88 9.29 2.76
N LEU A 241 23.11 9.29 1.68
CA LEU A 241 22.39 8.13 1.13
C LEU A 241 23.23 7.31 0.14
N GLY A 242 24.48 7.71 -0.12
CA GLY A 242 25.41 6.99 -1.00
C GLY A 242 25.35 7.41 -2.47
N PHE A 243 24.63 8.49 -2.80
CA PHE A 243 24.60 9.07 -4.14
C PHE A 243 25.71 10.11 -4.27
N GLY A 244 26.81 9.72 -4.92
CA GLY A 244 28.02 10.54 -5.09
C GLY A 244 28.41 10.75 -6.56
N GLN A 245 27.51 10.47 -7.50
CA GLN A 245 27.78 10.64 -8.92
C GLN A 245 27.92 12.13 -9.25
N GLN A 246 29.03 12.52 -9.91
CA GLN A 246 29.34 13.92 -10.24
C GLN A 246 28.19 14.63 -10.98
N ILE A 247 27.49 13.91 -11.86
CA ILE A 247 26.33 14.40 -12.60
C ILE A 247 25.25 15.02 -11.68
N ILE A 248 25.08 14.49 -10.47
CA ILE A 248 24.12 15.04 -9.50
C ILE A 248 24.55 16.45 -9.07
N PHE A 249 25.82 16.61 -8.69
CA PHE A 249 26.34 17.89 -8.21
C PHE A 249 26.35 18.93 -9.32
N ASP A 250 26.74 18.54 -10.53
CA ASP A 250 26.76 19.43 -11.69
C ASP A 250 25.34 19.97 -11.95
N GLU A 251 24.32 19.11 -11.94
CA GLU A 251 22.92 19.54 -12.14
C GLU A 251 22.42 20.51 -11.05
N PHE A 252 22.78 20.27 -9.78
CA PHE A 252 22.37 21.14 -8.68
C PHE A 252 23.19 22.44 -8.60
N ASP A 253 24.45 22.43 -8.99
CA ASP A 253 25.27 23.64 -9.10
C ASP A 253 24.75 24.55 -10.21
N GLU A 254 24.41 23.99 -11.38
CA GLU A 254 23.71 24.74 -12.43
C GLU A 254 22.37 25.31 -11.94
N LEU A 255 21.56 24.48 -11.26
CA LEU A 255 20.29 24.93 -10.68
C LEU A 255 20.50 26.10 -9.70
N ARG A 256 21.55 26.04 -8.88
CA ARG A 256 21.90 27.04 -7.88
C ARG A 256 22.32 28.36 -8.53
N ASP A 257 23.11 28.29 -9.59
CA ASP A 257 23.66 29.45 -10.28
C ASP A 257 22.58 30.22 -11.05
N ASP A 258 21.55 29.51 -11.53
CA ASP A 258 20.42 30.11 -12.23
C ASP A 258 19.35 30.77 -11.31
N ILE A 259 19.33 30.46 -10.01
CA ILE A 259 18.33 30.99 -9.04
C ILE A 259 18.04 32.49 -9.21
N PRO A 260 19.05 33.39 -9.27
CA PRO A 260 18.80 34.84 -9.32
C PRO A 260 17.99 35.30 -10.54
N ASN A 261 17.93 34.48 -11.58
CA ASN A 261 17.27 34.78 -12.85
C ASN A 261 15.91 34.06 -13.00
N LEU A 262 15.50 33.25 -12.02
CA LEU A 262 14.33 32.40 -12.10
C LEU A 262 13.23 32.86 -11.15
N ASN A 263 12.00 32.98 -11.68
CA ASN A 263 10.82 33.04 -10.82
C ASN A 263 10.47 31.63 -10.31
N LYS A 264 9.61 31.53 -9.30
CA LYS A 264 9.20 30.25 -8.68
C LYS A 264 8.78 29.17 -9.69
N LYS A 265 8.02 29.56 -10.72
CA LYS A 265 7.54 28.63 -11.75
C LYS A 265 8.71 28.14 -12.61
N SER A 266 9.56 29.05 -13.08
CA SER A 266 10.74 28.69 -13.88
C SER A 266 11.72 27.83 -13.08
N PHE A 267 11.95 28.15 -11.81
CA PHE A 267 12.78 27.34 -10.91
C PHE A 267 12.20 25.92 -10.73
N GLY A 268 10.91 25.82 -10.41
CA GLY A 268 10.28 24.52 -10.22
C GLY A 268 10.20 23.67 -11.50
N GLN A 269 10.11 24.31 -12.68
CA GLN A 269 10.20 23.63 -13.97
C GLN A 269 11.63 23.16 -14.27
N LEU A 270 12.64 23.97 -13.97
CA LEU A 270 14.04 23.60 -14.14
C LEU A 270 14.43 22.45 -13.20
N LEU A 271 14.09 22.56 -11.91
CA LEU A 271 14.27 21.49 -10.93
C LEU A 271 13.60 20.19 -11.41
N LYS A 272 12.36 20.28 -11.90
CA LYS A 272 11.67 19.13 -12.48
C LYS A 272 12.47 18.52 -13.64
N SER A 273 12.90 19.32 -14.61
CA SER A 273 13.69 18.83 -15.76
C SER A 273 14.94 18.10 -15.30
N LYS A 274 15.74 18.73 -14.44
CA LYS A 274 17.01 18.17 -13.95
C LYS A 274 16.81 16.85 -13.21
N LEU A 275 15.75 16.74 -12.39
CA LEU A 275 15.43 15.48 -11.72
C LEU A 275 14.99 14.37 -12.69
N TYR A 276 14.32 14.71 -13.78
CA TYR A 276 14.02 13.77 -14.85
C TYR A 276 15.27 13.30 -15.58
N ASP A 277 16.20 14.21 -15.86
CA ASP A 277 17.48 13.91 -16.51
C ASP A 277 18.33 12.98 -15.64
N LEU A 278 18.38 13.23 -14.32
CA LEU A 278 19.07 12.36 -13.36
C LEU A 278 18.44 10.96 -13.25
N VAL A 279 17.12 10.84 -13.36
CA VAL A 279 16.44 9.53 -13.40
C VAL A 279 16.71 8.82 -14.74
N ALA A 280 16.72 9.54 -15.85
CA ALA A 280 17.03 8.98 -17.17
C ALA A 280 18.50 8.51 -17.26
N ALA A 281 19.40 9.19 -16.56
CA ALA A 281 20.81 8.82 -16.43
C ALA A 281 21.08 7.73 -15.38
N GLU A 282 20.04 7.16 -14.75
CA GLU A 282 20.13 6.17 -13.67
C GLU A 282 20.92 6.65 -12.44
N ALA A 283 21.09 7.98 -12.29
CA ALA A 283 21.72 8.59 -11.11
C ALA A 283 20.75 8.62 -9.92
N PHE A 284 19.45 8.75 -10.18
CA PHE A 284 18.37 8.59 -9.20
C PHE A 284 17.35 7.55 -9.63
N ASP A 285 16.72 6.91 -8.64
CA ASP A 285 15.42 6.28 -8.86
C ASP A 285 14.27 7.32 -8.75
N LYS A 286 13.08 6.92 -9.19
CA LYS A 286 11.89 7.78 -9.16
C LYS A 286 11.47 8.19 -7.76
N ALA A 287 11.79 7.39 -6.73
CA ALA A 287 11.42 7.68 -5.36
C ALA A 287 12.28 8.82 -4.81
N VAL A 288 13.60 8.72 -4.98
CA VAL A 288 14.56 9.76 -4.55
C VAL A 288 14.26 11.09 -5.23
N ALA A 289 14.07 11.07 -6.56
CA ALA A 289 13.72 12.28 -7.30
C ALA A 289 12.37 12.89 -6.86
N SER A 290 11.40 12.05 -6.48
CA SER A 290 10.13 12.53 -5.92
C SER A 290 10.29 13.17 -4.54
N GLU A 291 11.12 12.59 -3.67
CA GLU A 291 11.39 13.13 -2.34
C GLU A 291 12.06 14.49 -2.41
N ILE A 292 13.09 14.61 -3.26
CA ILE A 292 13.77 15.89 -3.50
C ILE A 292 12.77 16.93 -3.97
N PHE A 293 11.97 16.63 -5.01
CA PHE A 293 11.00 17.57 -5.54
C PHE A 293 9.99 18.03 -4.49
N LYS A 294 9.60 17.12 -3.59
CA LYS A 294 8.70 17.41 -2.48
C LYS A 294 9.31 18.39 -1.48
N GLU A 295 10.62 18.37 -1.25
CA GLU A 295 11.27 19.35 -0.36
C GLU A 295 11.10 20.79 -0.85
N PHE A 296 11.06 21.00 -2.18
CA PHE A 296 10.88 22.33 -2.77
C PHE A 296 9.42 22.71 -3.01
N THR A 297 8.54 21.75 -3.31
CA THR A 297 7.18 22.02 -3.82
C THR A 297 6.06 21.54 -2.92
N ASN A 298 6.34 20.69 -1.93
CA ASN A 298 5.36 19.88 -1.19
C ASN A 298 4.54 18.93 -2.07
N GLU A 299 4.97 18.65 -3.30
CA GLU A 299 4.31 17.75 -4.23
C GLU A 299 5.21 16.57 -4.61
N ILE A 300 4.59 15.45 -5.00
CA ILE A 300 5.30 14.32 -5.57
C ILE A 300 5.58 14.64 -7.04
N LEU A 301 6.84 14.44 -7.47
CA LEU A 301 7.23 14.61 -8.86
C LEU A 301 6.39 13.68 -9.75
N PRO A 302 5.53 14.21 -10.65
CA PRO A 302 4.75 13.35 -11.52
C PRO A 302 5.68 12.79 -12.59
N PHE A 303 5.84 11.45 -12.65
CA PHE A 303 6.54 10.69 -13.69
C PHE A 303 5.59 10.13 -14.75
#